data_AF-A0A315VHH8-F1
#
_entry.id   AF-A0A315VHH8-F1
#
_cell.length_a   1.000
_cell.length_b   1.000
_cell.length_c   1.000
_cell.angle_alpha   90.00
_cell.angle_beta   90.00
_cell.angle_gamma   90.00
#
_symmetry.space_group_name_H-M   'P 1'
#
loop_
_entity.id
_entity.type
_entity.pdbx_description
1 polymer ?
#
loop_
_entity_poly.entity_id
_entity_poly.type
_entity_poly.pdbx_seq_one_letter_code
_entity_poly.pdbx_strand_id
1 'polypeptide(L)'
;DAWQQWAESCSDEEGSDSEDFLCGFQESCATDLYHQLNADMAAVRSLYSDASVSVREYPSIGGMDVELNINPNIVDVEVAKAWRINPSEPIIICLHFSPSQYLDGPGEPQELKPQPILLTSE
;
A
#
# COMPACT_ATOMS: atom_id res chain seq x y z
N ASP A 1 32.37 11.10 16.46
CA ASP A 1 31.92 9.99 17.33
C ASP A 1 30.72 10.42 18.18
N ALA A 2 29.52 10.48 17.60
CA ALA A 2 28.32 11.03 18.23
C ALA A 2 27.15 10.04 18.22
N TRP A 3 27.45 8.76 18.46
CA TRP A 3 26.44 7.69 18.51
C TRP A 3 26.13 7.20 19.93
N GLN A 4 26.69 7.81 20.98
CA GLN A 4 26.59 7.28 22.34
C GLN A 4 25.50 7.89 23.24
N GLN A 5 24.66 8.81 22.76
CA GLN A 5 23.76 9.55 23.65
C GLN A 5 22.28 9.11 23.66
N TRP A 6 21.94 8.04 22.96
CA TRP A 6 20.55 7.54 22.83
C TRP A 6 20.40 6.11 23.39
N ALA A 7 21.46 5.54 23.96
CA ALA A 7 21.45 4.23 24.62
C ALA A 7 21.24 4.32 26.15
N GLU A 8 20.95 5.50 26.69
CA GLU A 8 20.77 5.72 28.14
C GLU A 8 19.35 6.19 28.45
N SER A 9 18.38 5.30 28.25
CA SER A 9 17.12 5.27 29.02
C SER A 9 16.43 3.92 28.83
N CYS A 10 17.12 2.86 29.23
CA CYS A 10 16.50 1.58 29.58
C CYS A 10 16.60 1.45 31.10
N SER A 11 15.50 1.70 31.80
CA SER A 11 15.31 1.37 33.22
C SER A 11 13.85 1.02 33.40
N ASP A 12 13.41 0.03 34.19
CA ASP A 12 13.95 -1.21 34.75
C ASP A 12 12.69 -1.84 35.38
N GLU A 13 12.12 -2.88 34.80
CA GLU A 13 11.18 -3.79 35.48
C GLU A 13 11.11 -5.15 34.78
N GLU A 14 12.00 -6.04 35.22
CA GLU A 14 11.82 -7.48 35.47
C GLU A 14 10.80 -8.27 34.62
N GLY A 15 11.33 -9.02 33.65
CA GLY A 15 10.92 -10.41 33.42
C GLY A 15 9.91 -10.69 32.30
N SER A 16 10.39 -10.79 31.05
CA SER A 16 9.91 -11.82 30.13
C SER A 16 10.90 -12.04 28.98
N ASP A 17 11.49 -13.24 28.95
CA ASP A 17 12.42 -13.78 27.95
C ASP A 17 11.72 -13.96 26.57
N SER A 18 11.54 -12.87 25.82
CA SER A 18 10.75 -12.85 24.58
C SER A 18 11.25 -11.79 23.58
N GLU A 19 12.56 -11.69 23.36
CA GLU A 19 13.11 -10.81 22.31
C GLU A 19 13.26 -11.48 20.93
N ASP A 20 13.11 -12.81 20.84
CA ASP A 20 13.03 -13.55 19.57
C ASP A 20 11.63 -13.53 18.92
N PHE A 21 10.60 -13.08 19.65
CA PHE A 21 9.21 -13.16 19.19
C PHE A 21 8.79 -12.00 18.27
N LEU A 22 9.40 -10.82 18.41
CA LEU A 22 8.98 -9.63 17.66
C LEU A 22 9.61 -9.55 16.25
N CYS A 23 10.77 -10.16 16.04
CA CYS A 23 11.42 -10.20 14.72
C CYS A 23 10.72 -11.19 13.77
N GLY A 24 10.17 -12.29 14.28
CA GLY A 24 9.37 -13.25 13.50
C GLY A 24 7.92 -12.82 13.24
N PHE A 25 7.34 -11.99 14.12
CA PHE A 25 5.96 -11.51 13.96
C PHE A 25 5.81 -10.55 12.78
N GLN A 26 6.78 -9.64 12.58
CA GLN A 26 6.75 -8.68 11.48
C GLN A 26 6.92 -9.34 10.09
N GLU A 27 7.74 -10.40 10.00
CA GLU A 27 7.95 -11.15 8.77
C GLU A 27 6.74 -12.04 8.39
N SER A 28 6.06 -12.61 9.40
CA SER A 28 4.81 -13.34 9.20
C SER A 28 3.72 -12.44 8.62
N CYS A 29 3.52 -11.24 9.18
CA CYS A 29 2.47 -10.32 8.72
C CYS A 29 2.68 -9.86 7.27
N ALA A 30 3.90 -9.55 6.86
CA ALA A 30 4.19 -9.13 5.49
C ALA A 30 3.94 -10.26 4.47
N THR A 31 4.25 -11.50 4.86
CA THR A 31 4.02 -12.69 4.03
C THR A 31 2.52 -13.00 3.89
N ASP A 32 1.77 -12.87 4.98
CA ASP A 32 0.32 -13.09 5.02
C ASP A 32 -0.47 -12.06 4.17
N LEU A 33 -0.04 -10.79 4.16
CA LEU A 33 -0.63 -9.75 3.31
C LEU A 33 -0.39 -10.02 1.82
N TYR A 34 0.80 -10.52 1.47
CA TYR A 34 1.11 -10.95 0.10
C TYR A 34 0.23 -12.14 -0.33
N HIS A 35 -0.06 -13.06 0.60
CA HIS A 35 -0.99 -14.17 0.37
C HIS A 35 -2.43 -13.70 0.14
N GLN A 36 -2.90 -12.73 0.92
CA GLN A 36 -4.25 -12.16 0.77
C GLN A 36 -4.41 -11.44 -0.58
N LEU A 37 -3.46 -10.56 -0.93
CA LEU A 37 -3.46 -9.89 -2.24
C LEU A 37 -3.49 -10.90 -3.39
N ASN A 38 -2.68 -11.96 -3.31
CA ASN A 38 -2.69 -13.00 -4.32
C ASN A 38 -4.02 -13.76 -4.40
N ALA A 39 -4.66 -14.03 -3.26
CA ALA A 39 -5.98 -14.65 -3.22
C ALA A 39 -7.04 -13.77 -3.89
N ASP A 40 -7.03 -12.47 -3.61
CA ASP A 40 -7.99 -11.52 -4.17
C ASP A 40 -7.75 -11.32 -5.68
N MET A 41 -6.50 -11.23 -6.12
CA MET A 41 -6.17 -11.23 -7.56
C MET A 41 -6.62 -12.51 -8.26
N ALA A 42 -6.44 -13.68 -7.63
CA ALA A 42 -6.91 -14.95 -8.17
C ALA A 42 -8.44 -15.01 -8.26
N ALA A 43 -9.14 -14.45 -7.27
CA ALA A 43 -10.60 -14.33 -7.29
C ALA A 43 -11.08 -13.46 -8.45
N VAL A 44 -10.45 -12.29 -8.67
CA VAL A 44 -10.78 -11.41 -9.82
C VAL A 44 -10.54 -12.12 -11.15
N ARG A 45 -9.39 -12.79 -11.30
CA ARG A 45 -9.08 -13.59 -12.49
C ARG A 45 -10.12 -14.68 -12.74
N SER A 46 -10.58 -15.35 -11.68
CA SER A 46 -11.61 -16.38 -11.76
C SER A 46 -12.99 -15.83 -12.15
N LEU A 47 -13.32 -14.61 -11.74
CA LEU A 47 -14.63 -14.01 -12.01
C LEU A 47 -14.73 -13.40 -13.41
N TYR A 48 -13.65 -12.80 -13.91
CA TYR A 48 -13.69 -12.02 -15.14
C TYR A 48 -12.89 -12.63 -16.29
N SER A 49 -11.63 -13.00 -16.06
CA SER A 49 -10.71 -13.68 -16.99
C SER A 49 -9.30 -13.60 -16.43
N ASP A 50 -8.41 -14.50 -16.83
CA ASP A 50 -6.98 -14.42 -16.50
C ASP A 50 -6.35 -13.07 -16.93
N ALA A 51 -6.81 -12.51 -18.05
CA ALA A 51 -6.34 -11.22 -18.58
C ALA A 51 -6.89 -9.98 -17.83
N SER A 52 -7.74 -10.17 -16.82
CA SER A 52 -8.33 -9.06 -16.05
C SER A 52 -7.36 -8.41 -15.05
N VAL A 53 -6.25 -9.07 -14.71
CA VAL A 53 -5.27 -8.58 -13.74
C VAL A 53 -3.85 -8.72 -14.28
N SER A 54 -3.17 -7.59 -14.42
CA SER A 54 -1.73 -7.49 -14.72
C SER A 54 -0.99 -7.00 -13.47
N VAL A 55 0.22 -7.48 -13.23
CA VAL A 55 1.04 -7.09 -12.07
C VAL A 55 2.43 -6.69 -12.55
N ARG A 56 2.94 -5.59 -12.00
CA ARG A 56 4.31 -5.13 -12.21
C ARG A 56 4.96 -4.82 -10.88
N GLU A 57 5.97 -5.60 -10.52
CA GLU A 57 6.72 -5.42 -9.28
C GLU A 57 7.91 -4.46 -9.47
N TYR A 58 8.20 -3.67 -8.44
CA TYR A 58 9.37 -2.79 -8.38
C TYR A 58 10.24 -3.15 -7.16
N PRO A 59 11.12 -4.17 -7.29
CA PRO A 59 11.90 -4.69 -6.18
C PRO A 59 12.78 -3.64 -5.49
N SER A 60 13.29 -2.67 -6.26
CA SER A 60 14.20 -1.63 -5.76
C SER A 60 13.55 -0.64 -4.79
N ILE A 61 12.22 -0.53 -4.80
CA ILE A 61 11.46 0.43 -3.97
C ILE A 61 10.39 -0.27 -3.12
N GLY A 62 10.34 -1.60 -3.13
CA GLY A 62 9.34 -2.37 -2.37
C GLY A 62 7.89 -2.04 -2.76
N GLY A 63 7.67 -1.55 -3.98
CA GLY A 63 6.35 -1.17 -4.49
C GLY A 63 5.90 -2.09 -5.62
N MET A 64 4.61 -2.09 -5.91
CA MET A 64 4.04 -2.76 -7.08
C MET A 64 2.90 -1.96 -7.70
N ASP A 65 2.67 -2.19 -8.99
CA ASP A 65 1.45 -1.80 -9.69
C ASP A 65 0.59 -3.03 -9.93
N VAL A 66 -0.68 -2.96 -9.53
CA VAL A 66 -1.71 -3.91 -9.94
C VAL A 66 -2.64 -3.21 -10.93
N GLU A 67 -2.68 -3.70 -12.16
CA GLU A 67 -3.55 -3.17 -13.22
C GLU A 67 -4.79 -4.06 -13.36
N LEU A 68 -5.97 -3.46 -13.19
CA LEU A 68 -7.25 -4.10 -13.44
C LEU A 68 -7.75 -3.71 -14.82
N ASN A 69 -7.94 -4.70 -15.69
CA ASN A 69 -8.49 -4.52 -17.03
C ASN A 69 -10.00 -4.75 -17.00
N ILE A 70 -10.73 -3.66 -17.19
CA ILE A 70 -12.18 -3.59 -17.10
C ILE A 70 -12.76 -3.41 -18.50
N ASN A 71 -13.73 -4.26 -18.83
CA ASN A 71 -14.47 -4.12 -20.07
C ASN A 71 -15.34 -2.85 -20.02
N PRO A 72 -15.25 -1.94 -21.01
CA PRO A 72 -16.04 -0.71 -21.03
C PRO A 72 -17.55 -0.94 -21.03
N ASN A 73 -18.02 -2.15 -21.40
CA ASN A 73 -19.44 -2.53 -21.37
C ASN A 73 -20.07 -2.51 -19.97
N ILE A 74 -19.28 -2.48 -18.89
CA ILE A 74 -19.83 -2.35 -17.53
C ILE A 74 -20.30 -0.92 -17.22
N VAL A 75 -19.83 0.06 -18.00
CA VAL A 75 -20.09 1.48 -17.76
C VAL A 75 -21.29 1.88 -18.60
N ASP A 76 -22.30 2.46 -17.93
CA ASP A 76 -23.46 3.00 -18.63
C ASP A 76 -23.05 4.04 -19.68
N VAL A 77 -23.80 4.08 -20.79
CA VAL A 77 -23.49 4.94 -21.94
C VAL A 77 -23.33 6.42 -21.56
N GLU A 78 -24.12 6.91 -20.61
CA GLU A 78 -24.05 8.29 -20.14
C GLU A 78 -22.80 8.55 -19.29
N VAL A 79 -22.38 7.58 -18.47
CA VAL A 79 -21.15 7.65 -17.68
C VAL A 79 -19.92 7.55 -18.59
N ALA A 80 -19.94 6.63 -19.56
CA ALA A 80 -18.88 6.48 -20.55
C ALA A 80 -18.69 7.77 -21.36
N LYS A 81 -19.78 8.44 -21.76
CA LYS A 81 -19.72 9.75 -22.42
C LYS A 81 -19.16 10.83 -21.50
N ALA A 82 -19.63 10.90 -20.25
CA ALA A 82 -19.18 11.91 -19.28
C ALA A 82 -17.68 11.80 -19.02
N TRP A 83 -17.17 10.58 -18.93
CA TRP A 83 -15.75 10.30 -18.71
C TRP A 83 -14.94 10.17 -19.99
N ARG A 84 -15.58 10.34 -21.16
CA ARG A 84 -14.99 10.24 -22.50
C ARG A 84 -14.27 8.90 -22.73
N ILE A 85 -14.83 7.82 -22.18
CA ILE A 85 -14.32 6.45 -22.35
C ILE A 85 -14.60 6.01 -23.79
N ASN A 86 -13.58 5.47 -24.46
CA ASN A 86 -13.73 4.83 -25.76
C ASN A 86 -14.20 3.38 -25.56
N PRO A 87 -15.39 2.98 -26.04
CA PRO A 87 -15.90 1.61 -25.87
C PRO A 87 -15.10 0.57 -26.67
N SER A 88 -14.22 1.01 -27.59
CA SER A 88 -13.35 0.12 -28.36
C SER A 88 -12.05 -0.24 -27.62
N GLU A 89 -11.78 0.41 -26.49
CA GLU A 89 -10.55 0.24 -25.71
C GLU A 89 -10.91 -0.21 -24.28
N PRO A 90 -10.08 -1.08 -23.66
CA PRO A 90 -10.29 -1.47 -22.27
C PRO A 90 -10.05 -0.31 -21.31
N ILE A 91 -10.79 -0.28 -20.21
CA ILE A 91 -10.52 0.63 -19.10
C ILE A 91 -9.46 -0.03 -18.21
N ILE A 92 -8.39 0.69 -17.89
CA ILE A 92 -7.32 0.18 -17.01
C ILE A 92 -7.31 1.00 -15.72
N ILE A 93 -7.47 0.33 -14.58
CA ILE A 93 -7.28 0.93 -13.26
C ILE A 93 -5.94 0.45 -12.69
N CYS A 94 -5.01 1.36 -12.47
CA CYS A 94 -3.71 1.06 -11.88
C CYS A 94 -3.70 1.41 -10.38
N LEU A 95 -3.42 0.42 -9.54
CA LEU A 95 -3.25 0.57 -8.11
C LEU A 95 -1.76 0.51 -7.78
N HIS A 96 -1.20 1.60 -7.25
CA HIS A 96 0.21 1.69 -6.85
C HIS A 96 0.32 1.64 -5.33
N PHE A 97 0.93 0.58 -4.79
CA PHE A 97 1.09 0.38 -3.35
C PHE A 97 2.23 -0.58 -3.03
N SER A 98 2.71 -0.56 -1.78
CA SER A 98 3.56 -1.64 -1.26
C SER A 98 2.68 -2.79 -0.78
N PRO A 99 3.02 -4.07 -1.03
CA PRO A 99 2.18 -5.21 -0.64
C PRO A 99 1.85 -5.26 0.86
N SER A 100 2.77 -4.78 1.71
CA SER A 100 2.54 -4.62 3.15
C SER A 100 1.44 -3.62 3.50
N GLN A 101 1.02 -2.78 2.56
CA GLN A 101 -0.03 -1.77 2.72
C GLN A 101 -1.35 -2.18 2.06
N TYR A 102 -1.47 -3.41 1.54
CA TYR A 102 -2.67 -3.82 0.80
C TYR A 102 -3.96 -3.70 1.63
N LEU A 103 -3.89 -3.96 2.93
CA LEU A 103 -5.01 -3.83 3.86
C LEU A 103 -4.95 -2.55 4.71
N ASP A 104 -3.90 -1.75 4.54
CA ASP A 104 -3.82 -0.45 5.20
C ASP A 104 -4.78 0.49 4.47
N GLY A 105 -5.82 0.95 5.17
CA GLY A 105 -6.70 2.00 4.65
C GLY A 105 -5.89 3.26 4.29
N PRO A 106 -6.49 4.24 3.57
CA PRO A 106 -5.81 5.49 3.29
C PRO A 106 -5.32 6.08 4.62
N GLY A 107 -3.99 6.11 4.79
CA GLY A 107 -3.38 6.58 6.02
C GLY A 107 -3.95 7.95 6.38
N GLU A 108 -4.19 8.19 7.67
CA GLU A 108 -4.74 9.47 8.10
C GLU A 108 -3.97 10.61 7.42
N PRO A 109 -4.66 11.55 6.75
CA PRO A 109 -3.98 12.68 6.14
C PRO A 109 -3.14 13.33 7.23
N GLN A 110 -1.81 13.28 7.10
CA GLN A 110 -0.94 13.92 8.07
C GLN A 110 -1.31 15.40 8.06
N GLU A 111 -1.98 15.86 9.12
CA GLU A 111 -2.26 17.26 9.34
C GLU A 111 -0.91 17.96 9.39
N LEU A 112 -0.52 18.59 8.28
CA LEU A 112 0.66 19.43 8.19
C LEU A 112 0.44 20.58 9.18
N LYS A 113 0.89 20.39 10.43
CA LYS A 113 0.88 21.45 11.43
C LYS A 113 1.66 22.62 10.83
N PRO A 114 1.03 23.79 10.64
CA PRO A 114 1.72 24.93 10.08
C PRO A 114 2.91 25.25 10.99
N GLN A 115 4.12 25.18 10.43
CA GLN A 115 5.31 25.61 11.14
C GLN A 115 5.19 27.11 11.42
N PRO A 116 5.32 27.57 12.66
CA PRO A 116 5.26 29.00 12.96
C PRO A 116 6.42 29.70 12.25
N ILE A 117 6.08 30.63 11.35
CA ILE A 117 7.05 31.52 10.73
C ILE A 117 7.59 32.41 11.84
N LEU A 118 8.85 32.19 12.23
CA LEU A 118 9.55 33.08 13.15
C LEU A 118 9.81 34.39 12.41
N LEU A 119 8.97 35.40 12.67
CA LEU A 119 9.25 36.77 12.28
C LEU A 119 10.43 37.26 13.13
N THR A 120 11.63 37.25 12.56
CA THR A 120 12.76 37.98 13.14
C THR A 120 12.51 39.47 12.89
N SER A 121 12.18 40.21 13.94
CA SER A 121 12.23 41.68 13.88
C SER A 121 13.69 42.11 13.80
N GLU A 122 14.01 42.91 12.76
CA GLU A 122 15.24 43.71 12.65
C GLU A 122 15.31 44.82 13.70
#